data_AF-A0A965VAZ7-F1
#
_entry.id   AF-A0A965VAZ7-F1
#
_cell.length_a   1.000
_cell.length_b   1.000
_cell.length_c   1.000
_cell.angle_alpha   90.00
_cell.angle_beta   90.00
_cell.angle_gamma   90.00
#
_symmetry.space_group_name_H-M   'P 1'
#
loop_
_entity.id
_entity.type
_entity.pdbx_description
1 polymer ?
#
loop_
_entity_poly.entity_id
_entity_poly.type
_entity_poly.pdbx_seq_one_letter_code
_entity_poly.pdbx_strand_id
1 'polypeptide(L)'
;MSRNAAINIRQTMRSWKISRWTDATLEMISSKVNAELRGWWNYYGRFTKTKTRCVLNHFDKILSRWAKRKYKNIRSETEARSWLARVAKRDPRLFVHWQLRNAL
;
A
#
# COMPACT_ATOMS: atom_id res chain seq x y z
N MET A 1 -15.36 -8.57 -4.84
CA MET A 1 -14.17 -8.68 -5.70
C MET A 1 -14.01 -10.11 -6.18
N SER A 2 -14.06 -10.31 -7.50
CA SER A 2 -13.76 -11.59 -8.14
C SER A 2 -12.26 -11.90 -8.12
N ARG A 3 -11.87 -13.14 -8.43
CA ARG A 3 -10.46 -13.55 -8.53
C ARG A 3 -9.71 -12.74 -9.59
N ASN A 4 -10.30 -12.56 -10.78
CA ASN A 4 -9.69 -11.83 -11.89
C ASN A 4 -9.50 -10.35 -11.57
N ALA A 5 -10.49 -9.72 -10.92
CA ALA A 5 -10.35 -8.33 -10.45
C ALA A 5 -9.16 -8.17 -9.48
N ALA A 6 -9.01 -9.09 -8.51
CA ALA A 6 -7.89 -9.07 -7.57
C ALA A 6 -6.52 -9.29 -8.25
N ILE A 7 -6.47 -10.06 -9.33
CA ILE A 7 -5.25 -10.23 -10.14
C ILE A 7 -4.93 -8.93 -10.87
N ASN A 8 -5.90 -8.34 -11.58
CA ASN A 8 -5.71 -7.12 -12.36
C ASN A 8 -5.29 -5.93 -11.51
N ILE A 9 -5.92 -5.76 -10.33
CA ILE A 9 -5.52 -4.71 -9.38
C ILE A 9 -4.06 -4.90 -8.95
N ARG A 10 -3.65 -6.12 -8.58
CA ARG A 10 -2.26 -6.37 -8.16
C ARG A 10 -1.27 -6.18 -9.31
N GLN A 11 -1.65 -6.49 -10.55
CA GLN A 11 -0.80 -6.19 -11.71
C GLN A 11 -0.68 -4.68 -11.96
N THR A 12 -1.78 -3.94 -11.80
CA THR A 12 -1.77 -2.46 -11.87
C THR A 12 -0.84 -1.88 -10.79
N MET A 13 -0.94 -2.35 -9.55
CA MET A 13 -0.03 -1.90 -8.49
C MET A 13 1.45 -2.18 -8.80
N ARG A 14 1.75 -3.32 -9.44
CA ARG A 14 3.12 -3.68 -9.84
C ARG A 14 3.63 -2.84 -11.00
N SER A 15 2.77 -2.48 -11.95
CA SER A 15 3.14 -1.68 -13.11
C SER A 15 3.57 -0.25 -12.74
N TRP A 16 3.09 0.28 -11.61
CA TRP A 16 3.56 1.55 -11.05
C TRP A 16 5.07 1.56 -10.72
N LYS A 17 5.68 0.38 -10.51
CA LYS A 17 7.12 0.22 -10.23
C LYS A 17 7.63 1.05 -9.03
N ILE A 18 6.76 1.40 -8.07
CA ILE A 18 7.05 2.25 -6.90
C ILE A 18 8.28 1.80 -6.10
N SER A 19 8.55 0.50 -6.04
CA SER A 19 9.78 -0.02 -5.44
C SER A 19 11.09 0.56 -6.03
N ARG A 20 11.04 1.23 -7.19
CA ARG A 20 12.20 1.86 -7.85
C ARG A 20 12.26 3.38 -7.59
N TRP A 21 11.25 3.98 -6.97
CA TRP A 21 11.17 5.42 -6.75
C TRP A 21 11.94 5.84 -5.49
N THR A 22 13.25 5.58 -5.44
CA THR A 22 14.06 5.83 -4.23
C THR A 22 14.12 7.30 -3.83
N ASP A 23 13.97 8.21 -4.79
CA ASP A 23 14.00 9.66 -4.55
C ASP A 23 12.65 10.20 -4.07
N ALA A 24 11.55 9.48 -4.31
CA ALA A 24 10.22 9.90 -3.88
C ALA A 24 10.06 9.84 -2.36
N THR A 25 9.28 10.76 -1.78
CA THR A 25 8.80 10.66 -0.40
C THR A 25 7.53 9.82 -0.30
N LEU A 26 7.07 9.51 0.92
CA LEU A 26 5.78 8.82 1.09
C LEU A 26 4.60 9.67 0.63
N GLU A 27 4.67 10.99 0.82
CA GLU A 27 3.69 11.97 0.36
C GLU A 27 3.61 12.00 -1.16
N MET A 28 4.76 11.95 -1.84
CA MET A 28 4.80 11.85 -3.30
C MET A 28 4.17 10.54 -3.77
N ILE A 29 4.50 9.41 -3.14
CA ILE A 29 3.91 8.12 -3.49
C ILE A 29 2.41 8.13 -3.24
N SER A 30 1.96 8.62 -2.09
CA SER A 30 0.55 8.63 -1.71
C SER A 30 -0.29 9.50 -2.63
N SER A 31 0.21 10.67 -3.02
CA SER A 31 -0.46 11.56 -3.98
C SER A 31 -0.77 10.87 -5.31
N LYS A 32 0.09 9.94 -5.75
CA LYS A 32 -0.07 9.22 -7.02
C LYS A 32 -1.04 8.05 -6.94
N VAL A 33 -1.17 7.40 -5.79
CA VAL A 33 -1.91 6.12 -5.69
C VAL A 33 -3.23 6.22 -4.93
N ASN A 34 -3.41 7.23 -4.08
CA ASN A 34 -4.55 7.27 -3.16
C ASN A 34 -5.91 7.32 -3.88
N ALA A 35 -5.98 7.95 -5.05
CA ALA A 35 -7.20 7.98 -5.86
C ALA A 35 -7.63 6.57 -6.29
N GLU A 36 -6.69 5.78 -6.82
CA GLU A 36 -6.92 4.37 -7.23
C GLU A 36 -7.26 3.47 -6.04
N LEU A 37 -6.48 3.56 -4.96
CA LEU A 37 -6.72 2.77 -3.74
C LEU A 37 -8.12 3.05 -3.16
N ARG A 38 -8.54 4.32 -3.16
CA ARG A 38 -9.88 4.73 -2.72
C ARG A 38 -10.97 4.22 -3.67
N GLY A 39 -10.76 4.31 -4.98
CA GLY A 39 -11.69 3.79 -5.98
C GLY A 39 -11.96 2.30 -5.79
N TRP A 40 -10.90 1.49 -5.65
CA TRP A 40 -11.04 0.06 -5.40
C TRP A 40 -11.70 -0.24 -4.06
N TRP A 41 -11.42 0.54 -3.01
CA TRP A 41 -12.10 0.39 -1.74
C TRP A 41 -13.60 0.70 -1.85
N ASN A 42 -13.97 1.82 -2.46
CA ASN A 42 -15.37 2.23 -2.60
C ASN A 42 -16.17 1.22 -3.43
N TYR A 43 -15.57 0.72 -4.51
CA TYR A 43 -16.24 -0.25 -5.39
C TYR A 43 -16.32 -1.65 -4.78
N TYR A 44 -15.19 -2.22 -4.33
CA TYR A 44 -15.14 -3.61 -3.88
C TYR A 44 -15.35 -3.79 -2.37
N GLY A 45 -15.11 -2.76 -1.57
CA GLY A 45 -15.16 -2.80 -0.11
C GLY A 45 -16.57 -3.06 0.43
N ARG A 46 -17.63 -2.64 -0.27
CA ARG A 46 -19.02 -2.92 0.15
C ARG A 46 -19.34 -4.42 0.20
N PHE A 47 -18.82 -5.19 -0.76
CA PHE A 47 -19.21 -6.59 -0.95
C PHE A 47 -18.16 -7.59 -0.46
N THR A 48 -16.87 -7.23 -0.46
CA THR A 48 -15.79 -8.18 -0.13
C THR A 48 -14.67 -7.54 0.67
N LYS A 49 -14.97 -6.98 1.85
CA LYS A 49 -14.00 -6.31 2.73
C LYS A 49 -12.70 -7.08 2.89
N THR A 50 -12.75 -8.38 3.25
CA THR A 50 -11.56 -9.21 3.46
C THR A 50 -10.68 -9.32 2.21
N LYS A 51 -11.28 -9.63 1.05
CA LYS A 51 -10.52 -9.73 -0.21
C LYS A 51 -9.94 -8.38 -0.62
N THR A 52 -10.70 -7.31 -0.48
CA THR A 52 -10.25 -5.94 -0.76
C THR A 52 -9.07 -5.55 0.13
N ARG A 53 -9.15 -5.82 1.44
CA ARG A 53 -8.02 -5.62 2.38
C ARG A 53 -6.79 -6.42 1.98
N CYS A 54 -6.93 -7.69 1.60
CA CYS A 54 -5.80 -8.50 1.14
C CYS A 54 -5.12 -7.93 -0.11
N VAL A 55 -5.90 -7.36 -1.04
CA VAL A 55 -5.36 -6.70 -2.23
C VAL A 55 -4.66 -5.39 -1.87
N LEU A 56 -5.26 -4.55 -1.02
CA LEU A 56 -4.62 -3.32 -0.54
C LEU A 56 -3.34 -3.61 0.27
N ASN A 57 -3.30 -4.70 1.06
CA ASN A 57 -2.08 -5.15 1.74
C ASN A 57 -0.97 -5.58 0.76
N HIS A 58 -1.29 -5.87 -0.51
CA HIS A 58 -0.25 -6.08 -1.53
C HIS A 58 0.55 -4.79 -1.77
N PHE A 59 -0.11 -3.63 -1.67
CA PHE A 59 0.56 -2.34 -1.78
C PHE A 59 1.56 -2.10 -0.65
N ASP A 60 1.25 -2.49 0.59
CA ASP A 60 2.22 -2.42 1.70
C ASP A 60 3.48 -3.28 1.46
N LYS A 61 3.35 -4.41 0.73
CA LYS A 61 4.53 -5.19 0.31
C LYS A 61 5.37 -4.44 -0.72
N ILE A 62 4.74 -3.67 -1.60
CA ILE A 62 5.46 -2.81 -2.55
C ILE A 62 6.15 -1.67 -1.81
N LEU A 63 5.47 -1.03 -0.86
CA LEU A 63 6.06 -0.02 0.02
C LEU A 63 7.22 -0.57 0.85
N SER A 64 7.12 -1.80 1.36
CA SER A 64 8.20 -2.43 2.14
C SER A 64 9.47 -2.57 1.30
N ARG A 65 9.31 -3.00 0.04
CA ARG A 65 10.42 -3.07 -0.93
C ARG A 65 10.98 -1.71 -1.31
N TRP A 66 10.11 -0.70 -1.43
CA TRP A 66 10.54 0.69 -1.64
C TRP A 66 11.37 1.19 -0.45
N ALA A 67 10.88 1.01 0.78
CA ALA A 67 11.54 1.46 2.00
C ALA A 67 12.92 0.81 2.15
N LYS A 68 13.01 -0.50 1.91
CA LYS A 68 14.28 -1.23 1.91
C LYS A 68 15.29 -0.71 0.88
N ARG A 69 14.83 -0.24 -0.27
CA ARG A 69 15.72 0.32 -1.32
C ARG A 69 16.13 1.77 -1.04
N LYS A 70 15.19 2.57 -0.53
CA LYS A 70 15.41 3.98 -0.17
C LYS A 70 16.33 4.12 1.04
N TYR A 71 16.07 3.37 2.10
CA TYR A 71 16.77 3.50 3.37
C TYR A 71 17.80 2.39 3.55
N LYS A 72 19.09 2.75 3.47
CA LYS A 72 20.20 1.79 3.54
C LYS A 72 20.31 1.07 4.89
N ASN A 73 19.72 1.61 5.95
CA ASN A 73 19.68 1.00 7.28
C ASN A 73 18.56 -0.04 7.46
N ILE A 74 17.61 -0.14 6.52
CA ILE A 74 16.57 -1.18 6.54
C ILE A 74 17.12 -2.40 5.78
N ARG A 75 17.42 -3.48 6.49
CA ARG A 75 18.09 -4.67 5.94
C ARG A 75 17.13 -5.81 5.64
N SER A 76 16.06 -5.93 6.40
CA SER A 76 15.06 -7.00 6.26
C SER A 76 13.68 -6.49 5.83
N GLU A 77 12.88 -7.39 5.24
CA GLU A 77 11.47 -7.12 4.95
C GLU A 77 10.68 -6.91 6.26
N THR A 78 11.06 -7.60 7.34
CA THR A 78 10.47 -7.44 8.67
C THR A 78 10.72 -6.02 9.21
N GLU A 79 11.96 -5.52 9.15
CA GLU A 79 12.28 -4.13 9.52
C GLU A 79 11.51 -3.12 8.67
N ALA A 80 11.41 -3.33 7.36
CA ALA A 80 10.66 -2.45 6.47
C ALA A 80 9.18 -2.37 6.86
N ARG A 81 8.56 -3.51 7.18
CA ARG A 81 7.17 -3.57 7.66
C ARG A 81 7.00 -2.91 9.01
N SER A 82 7.91 -3.16 9.96
CA SER A 82 7.89 -2.52 11.27
C SER A 82 8.08 -1.00 11.18
N TRP A 83 8.94 -0.54 10.27
CA TRP A 83 9.10 0.88 9.96
C TRP A 83 7.80 1.47 9.37
N LEU A 84 7.20 0.83 8.36
CA LEU A 84 5.92 1.27 7.78
C LEU A 84 4.79 1.28 8.81
N ALA A 85 4.73 0.29 9.71
CA ALA A 85 3.72 0.23 10.76
C ALA A 85 3.84 1.42 11.73
N ARG A 86 5.07 1.80 12.10
CA ARG A 86 5.33 3.01 12.91
C ARG A 86 4.91 4.28 12.18
N VAL A 87 5.21 4.38 10.88
CA VAL A 87 4.78 5.52 10.06
C VAL A 87 3.25 5.58 9.96
N ALA A 88 2.58 4.46 9.68
CA ALA A 88 1.13 4.38 9.59
C ALA A 88 0.42 4.69 10.91
N LYS A 89 1.07 4.42 12.06
CA LYS A 89 0.58 4.84 13.38
C LYS A 89 0.72 6.35 13.58
N ARG A 90 1.84 6.94 13.13
CA ARG A 90 2.11 8.38 13.26
C ARG A 90 1.23 9.23 12.33
N ASP A 91 1.10 8.80 11.09
CA ASP A 91 0.32 9.48 10.06
C ASP A 91 -0.53 8.46 9.28
N PRO A 92 -1.70 8.08 9.83
CA PRO A 92 -2.58 7.14 9.16
C PRO A 92 -3.19 7.71 7.88
N ARG A 93 -3.15 9.04 7.67
CA ARG A 93 -3.81 9.72 6.54
C ARG A 93 -2.99 9.68 5.26
N LEU A 94 -1.70 9.34 5.35
CA LEU A 94 -0.83 9.19 4.18
C LEU A 94 -1.43 8.23 3.16
N PHE A 95 -1.93 7.08 3.58
CA PHE A 95 -2.57 6.14 2.65
C PHE A 95 -3.97 5.77 3.10
N VAL A 96 -4.89 5.76 2.14
CA VAL A 96 -6.31 5.47 2.40
C VAL A 96 -6.48 4.12 3.09
N HIS A 97 -5.72 3.09 2.69
CA HIS A 97 -5.83 1.75 3.28
C HIS A 97 -5.24 1.63 4.69
N TRP A 98 -4.40 2.57 5.13
CA TRP A 98 -3.94 2.62 6.52
C TRP A 98 -5.06 3.10 7.46
N GLN A 99 -5.81 4.13 7.08
CA GLN A 99 -6.98 4.59 7.83
C GLN A 99 -8.01 3.46 7.98
N LEU A 100 -8.23 2.69 6.92
CA LEU A 100 -9.18 1.58 6.90
C LEU A 100 -8.77 0.38 7.76
N ARG A 101 -7.48 0.26 8.08
CA ARG A 101 -6.95 -0.78 8.98
C ARG A 101 -7.10 -0.35 10.45
N ASN A 102 -6.99 0.95 10.74
CA ASN A 102 -7.06 1.50 12.09
C ASN A 102 -8.50 1.87 12.52
N ALA A 103 -9.47 1.90 11.61
CA ALA A 103 -10.88 2.20 11.87
C ALA A 103 -11.69 0.97 12.34
N LEU A 104 -11.04 0.00 13.00
CA LEU A 104 -11.67 -1.18 13.62
C LEU A 104 -11.16 -1.35 15.05
#